data_AF-A0A6G3XIW9-F1
#
_entry.id   AF-A0A6G3XIW9-F1
#
_cell.length_a   1.000
_cell.length_b   1.000
_cell.length_c   1.000
_cell.angle_alpha   90.00
_cell.angle_beta   90.00
_cell.angle_gamma   90.00
#
_symmetry.space_group_name_H-M   'P 1'
#
loop_
_entity.id
_entity.type
_entity.pdbx_description
1 polymer ?
#
loop_
_entity_poly.entity_id
_entity_poly.type
_entity_poly.pdbx_seq_one_letter_code
_entity_poly.pdbx_strand_id
1 'polypeptide(L)'
;MSGTGPTPAEAHLGDRLAALVDGELKHDARDRVLAHLATCAKCKAEADAQRRLKSAFAMSASPSPSEGFLARLQGLPGGPGGDDTGSGGPFGGRG
;
A
#
# COMPACT_ATOMS: atom_id res chain seq x y z
N MET A 1 -16.41 38.72 10.60
CA MET A 1 -16.27 38.53 9.14
C MET A 1 -14.82 38.17 8.86
N SER A 2 -14.48 36.88 8.94
CA SER A 2 -13.11 36.42 8.67
C SER A 2 -13.13 35.65 7.38
N GLY A 3 -12.88 36.36 6.28
CA GLY A 3 -12.56 35.77 4.99
C GLY A 3 -11.05 35.68 4.85
N THR A 4 -10.44 34.60 5.34
CA THR A 4 -9.15 34.17 4.81
C THR A 4 -9.48 33.24 3.65
N GLY A 5 -9.51 33.78 2.44
CA GLY A 5 -9.58 32.94 1.24
C GLY A 5 -8.32 32.08 1.16
N PRO A 6 -8.41 30.84 0.65
CA PRO A 6 -7.23 30.01 0.46
C PRO A 6 -6.24 30.72 -0.48
N THR A 7 -4.97 30.72 -0.09
CA THR A 7 -3.83 31.13 -0.90
C THR A 7 -3.77 30.30 -2.19
N PRO A 8 -3.08 30.74 -3.25
CA PRO A 8 -3.00 30.01 -4.52
C PRO A 8 -2.42 28.59 -4.41
N ALA A 9 -1.69 28.28 -3.32
CA ALA A 9 -1.25 26.91 -2.99
C ALA A 9 -2.36 26.07 -2.34
N GLU A 10 -3.27 26.71 -1.59
CA GLU A 10 -4.47 26.11 -0.99
C GLU A 10 -5.65 26.00 -1.97
N ALA A 11 -5.54 26.55 -3.19
CA ALA A 11 -6.51 26.40 -4.27
C ALA A 11 -6.39 25.04 -5.02
N HIS A 12 -5.35 24.25 -4.71
CA HIS A 12 -5.08 22.96 -5.32
C HIS A 12 -5.19 21.82 -4.31
N LEU A 13 -5.31 20.60 -4.83
CA LEU A 13 -5.74 19.43 -4.07
C LEU A 13 -4.74 18.91 -3.01
N GLY A 14 -3.49 19.39 -2.98
CA GLY A 14 -2.51 19.10 -1.93
C GLY A 14 -2.43 17.62 -1.54
N ASP A 15 -2.57 17.32 -0.25
CA ASP A 15 -2.55 15.95 0.30
C ASP A 15 -3.60 15.01 -0.31
N ARG A 16 -4.70 15.53 -0.86
CA ARG A 16 -5.72 14.71 -1.53
C ARG A 16 -5.21 14.12 -2.85
N LEU A 17 -4.22 14.75 -3.50
CA LEU A 17 -3.55 14.13 -4.67
C LEU A 17 -2.68 12.95 -4.25
N ALA A 18 -1.90 13.11 -3.18
CA ALA A 18 -1.10 12.01 -2.64
C ALA A 18 -2.01 10.84 -2.24
N ALA A 19 -3.06 11.10 -1.47
CA ALA A 19 -4.04 10.07 -1.09
C ALA A 19 -4.73 9.42 -2.30
N LEU A 20 -5.00 10.16 -3.38
CA LEU A 20 -5.52 9.57 -4.63
C LEU A 20 -4.49 8.61 -5.26
N VAL A 21 -3.23 9.03 -5.38
CA VAL A 21 -2.16 8.25 -5.99
C VAL A 21 -1.84 7.02 -5.16
N ASP A 22 -1.95 7.11 -3.83
CA ASP A 22 -1.74 6.01 -2.91
C ASP A 22 -2.91 5.02 -2.89
N GLY A 23 -4.12 5.48 -3.20
CA GLY A 23 -5.34 4.66 -3.23
C GLY A 23 -6.18 4.75 -1.96
N GLU A 24 -5.89 5.75 -1.12
CA GLU A 24 -6.45 5.91 0.23
C GLU A 24 -7.77 6.70 0.26
N LEU A 25 -8.23 7.18 -0.89
CA LEU A 25 -9.51 7.91 -0.98
C LEU A 25 -10.71 6.96 -1.06
N LYS A 26 -11.74 7.25 -0.25
CA LYS A 26 -13.08 6.68 -0.42
C LYS A 26 -13.68 7.09 -1.78
N HIS A 27 -14.62 6.30 -2.27
CA HIS A 27 -15.26 6.45 -3.59
C HIS A 27 -15.71 7.90 -3.89
N ASP A 28 -16.55 8.49 -3.04
CA ASP A 28 -17.05 9.86 -3.27
C ASP A 28 -15.94 10.93 -3.32
N ALA A 29 -14.90 10.75 -2.51
CA ALA A 29 -13.76 11.68 -2.47
C ALA A 29 -12.89 11.52 -3.71
N ARG A 30 -12.65 10.27 -4.14
CA ARG A 30 -11.95 9.94 -5.37
C ARG A 30 -12.64 10.57 -6.58
N ASP A 31 -13.95 10.43 -6.69
CA ASP A 31 -14.69 10.93 -7.85
C ASP A 31 -14.65 12.46 -7.94
N ARG A 32 -14.76 13.17 -6.81
CA ARG A 32 -14.57 14.63 -6.76
C ARG A 32 -13.16 15.07 -7.19
N VAL A 33 -12.14 14.34 -6.75
CA VAL A 33 -10.75 14.61 -7.14
C VAL A 33 -10.56 14.35 -8.63
N LEU A 34 -11.07 13.24 -9.17
CA LEU A 34 -10.99 12.91 -10.59
C LEU A 34 -11.71 13.96 -11.46
N ALA A 35 -12.87 14.45 -11.02
CA ALA A 35 -13.56 15.54 -11.70
C ALA A 35 -12.72 16.83 -11.78
N HIS A 36 -11.98 17.16 -10.71
CA HIS A 36 -11.05 18.30 -10.73
C HIS A 36 -9.84 18.05 -11.64
N LEU A 37 -9.27 16.83 -11.65
CA LEU A 37 -8.15 16.49 -12.54
C LEU A 37 -8.53 16.56 -14.03
N ALA A 38 -9.80 16.37 -14.36
CA ALA A 38 -10.31 16.54 -15.72
C ALA A 38 -10.27 18.00 -16.19
N THR A 39 -10.30 18.97 -15.27
CA THR A 39 -10.40 20.41 -15.59
C THR A 39 -9.16 21.23 -15.21
N CYS A 40 -8.29 20.71 -14.33
CA CYS A 40 -7.08 21.40 -13.88
C CYS A 40 -5.79 20.72 -14.35
N ALA A 41 -5.17 21.28 -15.40
CA ALA A 41 -3.90 20.75 -15.94
C ALA A 41 -2.75 20.75 -14.92
N LYS A 42 -2.72 21.72 -13.99
CA LYS A 42 -1.68 21.79 -12.95
C LYS A 42 -1.77 20.62 -11.96
N CYS A 43 -2.97 20.34 -11.43
CA CYS A 43 -3.16 19.19 -10.53
C CYS A 43 -2.98 17.86 -11.25
N LYS A 44 -3.29 17.80 -12.55
CA LYS A 44 -2.98 16.62 -13.37
C LYS A 44 -1.47 16.39 -13.48
N ALA A 45 -0.69 17.43 -13.77
CA ALA A 45 0.76 17.34 -13.84
C ALA A 45 1.38 16.92 -12.50
N GLU A 46 0.90 17.44 -11.37
CA GLU A 46 1.32 17.00 -10.03
C GLU A 46 0.99 15.53 -9.76
N ALA A 47 -0.24 15.10 -10.04
CA ALA A 47 -0.65 13.71 -9.85
C ALA A 47 0.19 12.75 -10.71
N ASP A 48 0.51 13.13 -11.95
CA ASP A 48 1.35 12.34 -12.84
C ASP A 48 2.81 12.29 -12.36
N ALA A 49 3.34 13.39 -11.81
CA ALA A 49 4.65 13.40 -11.18
C ALA A 49 4.70 12.45 -9.96
N GLN A 50 3.68 12.49 -9.10
CA GLN A 50 3.55 11.59 -7.95
C GLN A 50 3.43 10.11 -8.38
N ARG A 51 2.66 9.80 -9.43
CA ARG A 51 2.55 8.43 -9.97
C ARG A 51 3.87 7.90 -10.50
N ARG A 52 4.67 8.74 -11.18
CA ARG A 52 6.01 8.37 -11.65
C ARG A 52 6.93 8.02 -10.47
N LEU A 53 6.89 8.82 -9.41
CA LEU A 53 7.64 8.54 -8.19
C LEU A 53 7.18 7.22 -7.54
N LYS A 54 5.86 7.02 -7.36
CA LYS A 54 5.31 5.76 -6.81
C LYS A 54 5.74 4.55 -7.65
N SER A 55 5.72 4.68 -8.97
CA SER A 55 6.15 3.63 -9.89
C SER A 55 7.65 3.32 -9.77
N ALA A 56 8.49 4.34 -9.62
CA ALA A 56 9.93 4.16 -9.43
C ALA A 56 10.22 3.36 -8.14
N PHE A 57 9.53 3.66 -7.03
CA PHE A 57 9.64 2.87 -5.80
C PHE A 57 9.12 1.44 -5.98
N ALA A 58 7.98 1.26 -6.63
CA ALA A 58 7.41 -0.07 -6.88
C ALA A 58 8.31 -0.94 -7.78
N MET A 59 9.07 -0.33 -8.69
CA MET A 59 10.02 -1.02 -9.57
C MET A 59 11.39 -1.25 -8.93
N SER A 60 11.68 -0.58 -7.80
CA SER A 60 12.96 -0.76 -7.11
C SER A 60 13.01 -2.15 -6.48
N ALA A 61 14.18 -2.78 -6.55
CA ALA A 61 14.39 -4.06 -5.88
C ALA A 61 14.21 -3.85 -4.38
N SER A 62 13.46 -4.76 -3.73
CA SER A 62 13.38 -4.75 -2.27
C SER A 62 14.79 -4.94 -1.69
N PRO A 63 15.20 -4.13 -0.71
CA PRO A 63 16.52 -4.29 -0.11
C PRO A 63 16.61 -5.68 0.53
N SER A 64 17.73 -6.36 0.30
CA SER A 64 17.98 -7.64 0.98
C SER A 64 17.93 -7.42 2.49
N PRO A 65 17.30 -8.32 3.26
CA PRO A 65 17.36 -8.27 4.71
C PRO A 65 18.82 -8.36 5.17
N SER A 66 19.13 -7.77 6.32
CA SER A 66 20.48 -7.81 6.86
C SER A 66 20.87 -9.24 7.25
N GLU A 67 22.15 -9.59 7.06
CA GLU A 67 22.66 -10.93 7.40
C GLU A 67 22.44 -11.26 8.89
N GLY A 68 22.66 -10.30 9.78
CA GLY A 68 22.42 -10.48 11.21
C GLY A 68 20.94 -10.70 11.56
N PHE A 69 20.01 -10.10 10.81
CA PHE A 69 18.58 -10.37 10.97
C PHE A 69 18.25 -11.80 10.51
N LEU A 70 18.75 -12.22 9.35
CA LEU A 70 18.56 -13.58 8.83
C LEU A 70 19.13 -14.65 9.78
N ALA A 71 20.34 -14.44 10.29
CA ALA A 71 20.98 -15.37 11.22
C ALA A 71 20.16 -15.55 12.51
N ARG A 72 19.61 -14.46 13.05
CA ARG A 72 18.73 -14.52 14.24
C ARG A 72 17.42 -15.24 13.94
N LEU A 73 16.82 -15.00 12.77
CA LEU A 73 15.57 -15.65 12.36
C LEU A 73 15.76 -17.17 12.20
N GLN A 74 16.89 -17.60 11.62
CA GLN A 74 17.25 -19.02 11.45
C GLN A 74 17.55 -19.73 12.78
N GLY A 75 17.95 -18.98 13.81
CA GLY A 75 18.20 -19.51 15.15
C GLY A 75 16.97 -19.64 16.04
N LEU A 76 15.79 -19.18 15.59
CA LEU A 76 14.54 -19.36 16.34
C LEU A 76 14.12 -20.83 16.29
N PRO A 77 13.63 -21.41 17.41
CA PRO A 77 13.05 -22.75 17.39
C PRO A 77 11.87 -22.75 16.41
N GLY A 78 11.82 -23.75 15.52
CA GLY A 78 10.64 -23.96 14.68
C GLY A 78 9.42 -24.11 15.59
N GLY A 79 8.41 -23.26 15.40
CA GLY A 79 7.12 -23.43 16.08
C GLY A 79 6.59 -24.85 15.84
N PRO A 80 5.68 -25.38 16.69
CA PRO A 80 5.23 -26.77 16.62
C PRO A 80 4.59 -27.03 15.25
N GLY A 81 5.40 -27.51 14.32
CA GLY A 81 5.05 -27.91 12.97
C GLY A 81 5.05 -29.43 12.99
N GLY A 82 3.87 -29.99 12.79
CA GLY A 82 3.58 -31.41 12.94
C GLY A 82 4.57 -32.30 12.21
N ASP A 83 5.38 -32.98 12.99
CA ASP A 83 5.77 -34.35 12.73
C ASP A 83 4.59 -35.27 13.12
N ASP A 84 3.43 -35.12 12.44
CA ASP A 84 2.47 -36.22 12.43
C ASP A 84 3.03 -37.32 11.53
N THR A 85 4.04 -38.00 12.07
CA THR A 85 4.42 -39.35 11.66
C THR A 85 3.33 -40.29 12.20
N GLY A 86 2.09 -40.03 11.79
CA GLY A 86 0.89 -40.80 12.10
C GLY A 86 0.83 -42.04 11.24
N SER A 87 1.75 -42.97 11.49
CA SER A 87 1.58 -44.36 11.14
C SER A 87 0.31 -44.89 11.81
N GLY A 88 -0.82 -44.96 11.09
CA GLY A 88 -2.02 -45.60 11.63
C GLY A 88 -3.30 -45.34 10.86
N GLY A 89 -3.42 -45.85 9.63
CA GLY A 89 -4.75 -46.16 9.08
C GLY A 89 -5.39 -47.27 9.93
N PRO A 90 -6.68 -47.13 10.30
CA PRO A 90 -7.62 -48.16 9.88
C PRO A 90 -9.03 -47.58 9.70
N PHE A 91 -9.45 -47.39 8.46
CA PHE A 91 -10.88 -47.45 8.14
C PHE A 91 -11.33 -48.90 8.24
N GLY A 92 -11.48 -49.40 9.48
CA GLY A 92 -12.07 -50.67 9.82
C GLY A 92 -13.30 -50.43 10.68
N GLY A 93 -14.49 -50.63 10.12
CA GLY A 93 -15.74 -50.61 10.88
C GLY A 93 -16.97 -50.32 10.03
N ARG A 94 -17.48 -51.33 9.33
CA ARG A 94 -18.91 -51.43 9.01
C ARG A 94 -19.60 -52.08 10.21
N GLY A 95 -20.76 -51.54 10.59
CA GLY A 95 -21.68 -52.07 11.60
C GLY A 95 -22.86 -51.15 11.74
#